data_AF-A0AA37GE53-F1
#
_entry.id   AF-A0AA37GE53-F1
#
_cell.length_a   1.000
_cell.length_b   1.000
_cell.length_c   1.000
_cell.angle_alpha   90.00
_cell.angle_beta   90.00
_cell.angle_gamma   90.00
#
_symmetry.space_group_name_H-M   'P 1'
#
loop_
_entity.id
_entity.type
_entity.pdbx_description
1 polymer ?
#
loop_
_entity_poly.entity_id
_entity_poly.type
_entity_poly.pdbx_seq_one_letter_code
_entity_poly.pdbx_strand_id
1 'polypeptide(L)'
;MRSRRRRAIIRIVIAALMIPVFLQWALAYILGSGSWVLPHELQHTDSILVVTAHPDDECLFFAPTILGILDRNRKIRGGLLAMSIGNNYGIGEMRKRELRGSCAALGIELSRCEALDHPDLQDNPTAWWDAAIIQSILEDYVHKWNVSVIITFDEGGVSGHINHRAVSAAVRYVTFSQWFRYFQLHIPWDSTDGCYFASEYAMRDKTGPVAYELVTTSILRKYTFLFDLPLTTLKFACRAISALFLPFIEEGPEYRGKALLVNTWHRYIQTRQAFASHSSQYSWDRYLYMILSRYVWFNDLKRMADEGTSG
;
A
#
# COMPACT_ATOMS: atom_id res chain seq x y z
N MET A 1 -25.76 -3.46 -48.01
CA MET A 1 -25.27 -4.33 -46.90
C MET A 1 -23.92 -3.89 -46.32
N ARG A 2 -22.88 -3.60 -47.12
CA ARG A 2 -21.54 -3.18 -46.63
C ARG A 2 -21.54 -1.95 -45.69
N SER A 3 -22.36 -0.93 -45.96
CA SER A 3 -22.45 0.29 -45.13
C SER A 3 -23.09 0.06 -43.74
N ARG A 4 -24.08 -0.84 -43.65
CA ARG A 4 -24.68 -1.25 -42.35
C ARG A 4 -23.67 -2.03 -41.50
N ARG A 5 -22.94 -2.98 -42.11
CA ARG A 5 -21.87 -3.75 -41.44
C ARG A 5 -20.74 -2.85 -40.92
N ARG A 6 -20.28 -1.89 -41.73
CA ARG A 6 -19.26 -0.91 -41.31
C ARG A 6 -19.71 -0.07 -40.12
N ARG A 7 -20.95 0.45 -40.13
CA ARG A 7 -21.51 1.21 -39.00
C ARG A 7 -21.64 0.36 -37.74
N ALA A 8 -22.03 -0.92 -37.87
CA ALA A 8 -22.10 -1.84 -36.75
C ALA A 8 -20.72 -2.07 -36.13
N ILE A 9 -19.69 -2.33 -36.95
CA ILE A 9 -18.30 -2.50 -36.48
C ILE A 9 -17.82 -1.25 -35.74
N ILE A 10 -18.05 -0.06 -36.30
CA ILE A 10 -17.66 1.20 -35.64
C ILE A 10 -18.34 1.35 -34.28
N ARG A 11 -19.65 1.06 -34.17
CA ARG A 11 -20.38 1.11 -32.89
C ARG A 11 -19.82 0.12 -31.87
N ILE A 12 -19.49 -1.09 -32.30
CA ILE A 12 -18.88 -2.11 -31.43
C ILE A 12 -17.51 -1.64 -30.93
N VAL A 13 -16.67 -1.10 -31.81
CA VAL A 13 -15.35 -0.57 -31.42
C VAL A 13 -15.47 0.58 -30.45
N ILE A 14 -16.36 1.54 -30.71
CA ILE A 14 -16.62 2.67 -29.78
C ILE A 14 -17.09 2.14 -28.42
N ALA A 15 -18.06 1.21 -28.40
CA ALA A 15 -18.54 0.62 -27.17
C ALA A 15 -17.42 -0.11 -26.41
N ALA A 16 -16.59 -0.89 -27.10
CA ALA A 16 -15.46 -1.62 -26.51
C ALA A 16 -14.41 -0.68 -25.88
N LEU A 17 -14.26 0.55 -26.39
CA LEU A 17 -13.36 1.55 -25.81
C LEU A 17 -14.02 2.36 -24.67
N MET A 18 -15.29 2.72 -24.81
CA MET A 18 -15.96 3.62 -23.86
C MET A 18 -16.49 2.91 -22.62
N ILE A 19 -16.97 1.66 -22.74
CA ILE A 19 -17.53 0.91 -21.62
C ILE A 19 -16.51 0.71 -20.49
N PRO A 20 -15.25 0.28 -20.74
CA PRO A 20 -14.27 0.11 -19.67
C PRO A 20 -13.94 1.43 -18.97
N VAL A 21 -13.85 2.53 -19.72
CA VAL A 21 -13.60 3.87 -19.16
C VAL A 21 -14.75 4.33 -18.28
N PHE A 22 -15.99 4.17 -18.74
CA PHE A 22 -17.17 4.49 -17.96
C PHE A 22 -17.27 3.63 -16.70
N LEU A 23 -17.02 2.32 -16.82
CA LEU A 23 -17.06 1.40 -15.70
C LEU A 23 -15.98 1.70 -14.66
N GLN A 24 -14.74 1.98 -15.11
CA GLN A 24 -13.66 2.46 -14.24
C GLN A 24 -14.08 3.70 -13.48
N TRP A 25 -14.63 4.70 -14.18
CA TRP A 25 -15.08 5.94 -13.56
C TRP A 25 -16.20 5.71 -12.55
N ALA A 26 -17.24 4.96 -12.92
CA ALA A 26 -18.37 4.66 -12.04
C ALA A 26 -17.91 3.90 -10.78
N LEU A 27 -17.10 2.85 -10.94
CA LEU A 27 -16.54 2.08 -9.81
C LEU A 27 -15.65 2.95 -8.93
N ALA A 28 -14.85 3.86 -9.50
CA ALA A 28 -14.00 4.76 -8.73
C ALA A 28 -14.80 5.64 -7.76
N TYR A 29 -15.97 6.15 -8.16
CA TYR A 29 -16.81 6.96 -7.27
C TYR A 29 -17.60 6.11 -6.27
N ILE A 30 -18.08 4.92 -6.66
CA ILE A 30 -18.79 4.01 -5.75
C ILE A 30 -17.85 3.45 -4.69
N LEU A 31 -16.69 2.92 -5.09
CA LEU A 31 -15.72 2.28 -4.20
C LEU A 31 -14.85 3.30 -3.47
N GLY A 32 -14.44 4.37 -4.15
CA GLY A 32 -13.56 5.39 -3.58
C GLY A 32 -14.18 6.15 -2.42
N SER A 33 -15.52 6.21 -2.36
CA SER A 33 -16.30 6.83 -1.27
C SER A 33 -16.79 5.84 -0.20
N GLY A 34 -16.96 4.56 -0.52
CA GLY A 34 -17.50 3.58 0.42
C GLY A 34 -16.52 3.16 1.51
N SER A 35 -16.86 3.32 2.79
CA SER A 35 -16.06 2.80 3.93
C SER A 35 -16.00 1.27 3.96
N TRP A 36 -17.04 0.61 3.44
CA TRP A 36 -17.21 -0.84 3.38
C TRP A 36 -16.17 -1.60 2.55
N VAL A 37 -15.24 -0.94 1.86
CA VAL A 37 -14.10 -1.62 1.20
C VAL A 37 -12.82 -1.64 2.06
N LEU A 38 -12.85 -1.02 3.25
CA LEU A 38 -11.71 -0.97 4.18
C LEU A 38 -11.99 -1.86 5.40
N PRO A 39 -11.04 -2.69 5.87
CA PRO A 39 -11.21 -3.46 7.11
C PRO A 39 -11.39 -2.54 8.33
N HIS A 40 -11.93 -3.09 9.42
CA HIS A 40 -12.27 -2.34 10.64
C HIS A 40 -11.10 -1.50 11.17
N GLU A 41 -9.88 -2.06 11.15
CA GLU A 41 -8.64 -1.43 11.60
C GLU A 41 -8.33 -0.17 10.79
N LEU A 42 -8.51 -0.19 9.46
CA LEU A 42 -8.28 0.98 8.60
C LEU A 42 -9.41 2.01 8.67
N GLN A 43 -10.60 1.64 9.17
CA GLN A 43 -11.71 2.58 9.38
C GLN A 43 -11.59 3.33 10.71
N HIS A 44 -11.07 2.68 11.76
CA HIS A 44 -11.08 3.20 13.14
C HIS A 44 -9.68 3.49 13.71
N THR A 45 -8.64 3.41 12.90
CA THR A 45 -7.27 3.79 13.30
C THR A 45 -7.13 5.30 13.47
N ASP A 46 -6.36 5.72 14.46
CA ASP A 46 -6.01 7.13 14.67
C ASP A 46 -4.70 7.54 13.97
N SER A 47 -3.83 6.57 13.69
CA SER A 47 -2.44 6.83 13.27
C SER A 47 -1.95 5.74 12.33
N ILE A 48 -1.59 6.13 11.10
CA ILE A 48 -1.03 5.22 10.11
C ILE A 48 0.42 5.59 9.80
N LEU A 49 1.22 4.60 9.44
CA LEU A 49 2.57 4.76 8.93
C LEU A 49 2.73 3.98 7.62
N VAL A 50 3.00 4.70 6.53
CA VAL A 50 3.41 4.10 5.27
C VAL A 50 4.94 4.00 5.27
N VAL A 51 5.46 2.80 5.05
CA VAL A 51 6.90 2.53 5.04
C VAL A 51 7.32 2.17 3.62
N THR A 52 8.18 2.98 3.03
CA THR A 52 8.71 2.80 1.68
C THR A 52 10.23 2.62 1.68
N ALA A 53 10.80 2.19 0.56
CA ALA A 53 12.25 2.06 0.44
C ALA A 53 12.87 3.40 0.06
N HIS A 54 12.25 4.11 -0.88
CA HIS A 54 12.81 5.30 -1.51
C HIS A 54 11.79 6.44 -1.61
N PRO A 55 12.25 7.68 -1.83
CA PRO A 55 11.40 8.76 -2.29
C PRO A 55 10.89 8.49 -3.71
N ASP A 56 9.60 8.70 -3.98
CA ASP A 56 8.78 8.39 -5.17
C ASP A 56 7.82 7.22 -4.98
N ASP A 57 8.21 6.22 -4.19
CA ASP A 57 7.39 5.05 -3.87
C ASP A 57 5.99 5.44 -3.36
N GLU A 58 5.90 6.49 -2.55
CA GLU A 58 4.66 6.93 -1.92
C GLU A 58 3.61 7.38 -2.94
N CYS A 59 4.05 8.02 -4.04
CA CYS A 59 3.15 8.51 -5.07
C CYS A 59 3.02 7.56 -6.26
N LEU A 60 4.02 6.71 -6.52
CA LEU A 60 3.97 5.68 -7.55
C LEU A 60 3.12 4.48 -7.12
N PHE A 61 3.21 4.07 -5.85
CA PHE A 61 2.62 2.81 -5.39
C PHE A 61 1.50 3.00 -4.38
N PHE A 62 1.64 3.95 -3.44
CA PHE A 62 0.78 4.05 -2.27
C PHE A 62 -0.21 5.22 -2.28
N ALA A 63 -0.22 6.09 -3.30
CA ALA A 63 -1.11 7.25 -3.30
C ALA A 63 -2.59 6.90 -3.17
N PRO A 64 -3.15 5.86 -3.85
CA PRO A 64 -4.53 5.45 -3.60
C PRO A 64 -4.78 5.03 -2.16
N THR A 65 -3.80 4.38 -1.53
CA THR A 65 -3.89 4.00 -0.12
C THR A 65 -3.89 5.22 0.80
N ILE A 66 -2.91 6.11 0.64
CA ILE A 66 -2.73 7.29 1.47
C ILE A 66 -3.97 8.20 1.37
N LEU A 67 -4.35 8.61 0.15
CA LEU A 67 -5.50 9.47 -0.08
C LEU A 67 -6.81 8.77 0.29
N GLY A 68 -6.91 7.47 0.00
CA GLY A 68 -8.07 6.66 0.32
C GLY A 68 -8.36 6.56 1.83
N ILE A 69 -7.35 6.68 2.69
CA ILE A 69 -7.53 6.71 4.15
C ILE A 69 -7.67 8.15 4.66
N LEU A 70 -6.70 9.02 4.33
CA LEU A 70 -6.59 10.36 4.93
C LEU A 70 -7.68 11.33 4.47
N ASP A 71 -8.18 11.22 3.24
CA ASP A 71 -9.29 12.08 2.79
C ASP A 71 -10.63 11.71 3.41
N ARG A 72 -10.80 10.46 3.87
CA ARG A 72 -12.07 9.99 4.45
C ARG A 72 -12.26 10.49 5.87
N ASN A 73 -11.18 10.57 6.63
CA ASN A 73 -11.22 11.01 8.01
C ASN A 73 -9.98 11.87 8.32
N ARG A 74 -10.19 13.19 8.34
CA ARG A 74 -9.13 14.18 8.62
C ARG A 74 -8.55 14.11 10.04
N LYS A 75 -9.14 13.30 10.94
CA LYS A 75 -8.57 13.04 12.27
C LYS A 75 -7.43 12.02 12.23
N ILE A 76 -7.39 11.16 11.21
CA ILE A 76 -6.34 10.16 11.07
C ILE A 76 -5.03 10.86 10.75
N ARG A 77 -3.99 10.57 11.54
CA ARG A 77 -2.65 11.12 11.33
C ARG A 77 -1.85 10.20 10.42
N GLY A 78 -1.59 10.66 9.20
CA GLY A 78 -0.70 9.98 8.27
C GLY A 78 0.77 10.20 8.62
N GLY A 79 1.58 9.16 8.50
CA GLY A 79 3.05 9.24 8.50
C GLY A 79 3.64 8.50 7.30
N LEU A 80 4.78 8.98 6.84
CA LEU A 80 5.59 8.35 5.79
C LEU A 80 7.04 8.26 6.24
N LEU A 81 7.60 7.06 6.15
CA LEU A 81 9.00 6.78 6.42
C LEU A 81 9.63 6.07 5.21
N ALA A 82 10.50 6.78 4.50
CA ALA A 82 11.35 6.19 3.47
C ALA A 82 12.67 5.73 4.11
N MET A 83 13.00 4.45 3.96
CA MET A 83 14.17 3.84 4.60
C MET A 83 15.52 4.33 4.05
N SER A 84 15.49 4.95 2.87
CA SER A 84 16.64 5.60 2.23
C SER A 84 16.24 6.95 1.65
N ILE A 85 17.20 7.87 1.53
CA ILE A 85 17.07 9.09 0.73
C ILE A 85 17.17 8.84 -0.78
N GLY A 86 17.40 7.60 -1.21
CA GLY A 86 17.48 7.26 -2.64
C GLY A 86 18.76 7.79 -3.30
N ASN A 87 19.90 7.73 -2.59
CA ASN A 87 21.14 8.40 -3.00
C ASN A 87 22.00 7.62 -4.02
N ASN A 88 21.46 6.62 -4.72
CA ASN A 88 22.22 5.79 -5.65
C ASN A 88 22.92 6.61 -6.77
N TYR A 89 22.39 7.79 -7.10
CA TYR A 89 22.95 8.73 -8.09
C TYR A 89 23.61 9.98 -7.48
N GLY A 90 23.81 10.02 -6.15
CA GLY A 90 24.40 11.19 -5.46
C GLY A 90 23.46 12.39 -5.29
N ILE A 91 22.15 12.20 -5.47
CA ILE A 91 21.12 13.26 -5.41
C ILE A 91 20.12 13.09 -4.26
N GLY A 92 20.44 12.29 -3.24
CA GLY A 92 19.51 11.93 -2.16
C GLY A 92 18.98 13.12 -1.36
N GLU A 93 19.80 14.15 -1.11
CA GLU A 93 19.35 15.39 -0.44
C GLU A 93 18.31 16.16 -1.26
N MET A 94 18.39 16.10 -2.59
CA MET A 94 17.35 16.65 -3.46
C MET A 94 16.07 15.83 -3.31
N ARG A 95 16.15 14.50 -3.46
CA ARG A 95 15.01 13.58 -3.34
C ARG A 95 14.31 13.65 -1.97
N LYS A 96 15.06 13.89 -0.90
CA LYS A 96 14.52 14.15 0.45
C LYS A 96 13.66 15.41 0.49
N ARG A 97 14.04 16.49 -0.21
CA ARG A 97 13.22 17.70 -0.33
C ARG A 97 11.99 17.47 -1.20
N GLU A 98 12.15 16.75 -2.31
CA GLU A 98 11.06 16.37 -3.21
C GLU A 98 9.99 15.54 -2.49
N LEU A 99 10.41 14.58 -1.66
CA LEU A 99 9.53 13.77 -0.81
C LEU A 99 8.62 14.63 0.07
N ARG A 100 9.16 15.70 0.66
CA ARG A 100 8.37 16.60 1.53
C ARG A 100 7.26 17.30 0.74
N GLY A 101 7.54 17.72 -0.49
CA GLY A 101 6.51 18.26 -1.39
C GLY A 101 5.43 17.22 -1.72
N SER A 102 5.85 15.98 -2.00
CA SER A 102 4.94 14.87 -2.26
C SER A 102 4.04 14.54 -1.06
N CYS A 103 4.61 14.44 0.15
CA CYS A 103 3.88 14.26 1.40
C CYS A 103 2.82 15.34 1.61
N ALA A 104 3.16 16.61 1.39
CA ALA A 104 2.20 17.71 1.51
C ALA A 104 1.03 17.55 0.52
N ALA A 105 1.30 17.19 -0.73
CA ALA A 105 0.27 16.96 -1.76
C ALA A 105 -0.65 15.76 -1.42
N LEU A 106 -0.10 14.75 -0.74
CA LEU A 106 -0.84 13.57 -0.27
C LEU A 106 -1.56 13.79 1.07
N GLY A 107 -1.45 14.97 1.69
CA GLY A 107 -2.09 15.30 2.96
C GLY A 107 -1.39 14.71 4.19
N ILE A 108 -0.12 14.32 4.08
CA ILE A 108 0.71 13.87 5.19
C ILE A 108 1.37 15.08 5.86
N GLU A 109 1.30 15.14 7.18
CA GLU A 109 1.96 16.19 7.96
C GLU A 109 3.49 16.13 7.78
N LEU A 110 4.11 17.28 7.52
CA LEU A 110 5.55 17.35 7.27
C LEU A 110 6.44 16.99 8.48
N SER A 111 5.86 17.00 9.69
CA SER A 111 6.47 16.50 10.93
C SER A 111 6.48 14.96 11.00
N ARG A 112 5.71 14.29 10.15
CA ARG A 112 5.59 12.83 10.04
C ARG A 112 5.99 12.32 8.65
N CYS A 113 6.87 13.06 7.96
CA CYS A 113 7.38 12.69 6.64
C CYS A 113 8.91 12.76 6.66
N GLU A 114 9.54 11.58 6.69
CA GLU A 114 10.99 11.46 6.84
C GLU A 114 11.57 10.46 5.83
N ALA A 115 12.73 10.83 5.25
CA ALA A 115 13.60 9.93 4.51
C ALA A 115 14.93 9.81 5.25
N LEU A 116 15.34 8.57 5.50
CA LEU A 116 16.51 8.24 6.31
C LEU A 116 17.77 8.16 5.46
N ASP A 117 18.89 8.57 6.03
CA ASP A 117 20.21 8.43 5.42
C ASP A 117 21.07 7.54 6.33
N HIS A 118 20.70 6.26 6.39
CA HIS A 118 21.42 5.27 7.18
C HIS A 118 22.53 4.63 6.32
N PRO A 119 23.78 4.51 6.81
CA PRO A 119 24.89 3.99 6.01
C PRO A 119 24.64 2.57 5.47
N ASP A 120 23.93 1.74 6.23
CA ASP A 120 23.60 0.36 5.83
C ASP A 120 22.29 0.21 5.04
N LEU A 121 21.51 1.28 4.88
CA LEU A 121 20.24 1.29 4.11
C LEU A 121 20.33 2.22 2.89
N GLN A 122 21.51 2.26 2.26
CA GLN A 122 21.69 3.03 1.03
C GLN A 122 20.95 2.37 -0.13
N ASP A 123 20.40 3.20 -1.01
CA ASP A 123 19.73 2.75 -2.22
C ASP A 123 20.71 1.99 -3.12
N ASN A 124 20.44 0.71 -3.31
CA ASN A 124 21.23 -0.19 -4.12
C ASN A 124 20.33 -1.31 -4.63
N PRO A 125 20.12 -1.43 -5.96
CA PRO A 125 19.20 -2.41 -6.53
C PRO A 125 19.67 -3.86 -6.41
N THR A 126 20.88 -4.12 -5.91
CA THR A 126 21.45 -5.47 -5.75
C THR A 126 21.75 -5.86 -4.30
N ALA A 127 21.71 -4.92 -3.36
CA ALA A 127 22.03 -5.19 -1.95
C ALA A 127 20.77 -5.48 -1.14
N TRP A 128 20.78 -6.54 -0.34
CA TRP A 128 19.72 -6.82 0.61
C TRP A 128 19.97 -6.04 1.91
N TRP A 129 18.98 -5.31 2.40
CA TRP A 129 19.08 -4.58 3.67
C TRP A 129 18.83 -5.48 4.88
N ASP A 130 19.56 -5.24 5.96
CA ASP A 130 19.40 -5.97 7.22
C ASP A 130 18.04 -5.65 7.86
N ALA A 131 17.24 -6.68 8.09
CA ALA A 131 15.93 -6.56 8.72
C ALA A 131 16.01 -6.05 10.15
N ALA A 132 17.06 -6.37 10.92
CA ALA A 132 17.21 -5.93 12.31
C ALA A 132 17.37 -4.41 12.41
N ILE A 133 18.11 -3.80 11.48
CA ILE A 133 18.27 -2.34 11.40
C ILE A 133 16.93 -1.68 11.10
N ILE A 134 16.20 -2.18 10.10
CA ILE A 134 14.88 -1.66 9.73
C ILE A 134 13.90 -1.82 10.91
N GLN A 135 13.94 -2.94 11.63
CA GLN A 135 13.10 -3.19 12.80
C GLN A 135 13.37 -2.17 13.91
N SER A 136 14.63 -1.98 14.31
CA SER A 136 15.00 -0.99 15.33
C SER A 136 14.50 0.41 14.99
N ILE A 137 14.67 0.83 13.73
CA ILE A 137 14.16 2.11 13.24
C ILE A 137 12.63 2.15 13.33
N LEU A 138 11.94 1.12 12.84
CA LEU A 138 10.47 1.07 12.88
C LEU A 138 9.94 1.17 14.31
N GLU A 139 10.57 0.48 15.26
CA GLU A 139 10.20 0.52 16.67
C GLU A 139 10.26 1.95 17.23
N ASP A 140 11.31 2.71 16.91
CA ASP A 140 11.43 4.12 17.31
C ASP A 140 10.30 4.97 16.74
N TYR A 141 10.02 4.84 15.44
CA TYR A 141 8.99 5.65 14.78
C TYR A 141 7.57 5.24 15.17
N VAL A 142 7.32 3.96 15.43
CA VAL A 142 6.03 3.47 15.93
C VAL A 142 5.70 4.11 17.27
N HIS A 143 6.66 4.16 18.20
CA HIS A 143 6.49 4.86 19.47
C HIS A 143 6.39 6.38 19.28
N LYS A 144 7.35 6.98 18.55
CA LYS A 144 7.44 8.44 18.31
C LYS A 144 6.14 9.00 17.74
N TRP A 145 5.50 8.25 16.85
CA TRP A 145 4.31 8.68 16.12
C TRP A 145 3.02 7.99 16.58
N ASN A 146 3.08 7.19 17.66
CA ASN A 146 1.96 6.42 18.21
C ASN A 146 1.20 5.68 17.09
N VAL A 147 1.91 4.87 16.32
CA VAL A 147 1.39 4.21 15.11
C VAL A 147 0.56 3.00 15.50
N SER A 148 -0.67 2.92 15.00
CA SER A 148 -1.56 1.76 15.19
C SER A 148 -1.63 0.86 13.96
N VAL A 149 -1.33 1.39 12.77
CA VAL A 149 -1.29 0.60 11.52
C VAL A 149 -0.06 0.93 10.68
N ILE A 150 0.66 -0.10 10.26
CA ILE A 150 1.77 -0.01 9.30
C ILE A 150 1.29 -0.48 7.92
N ILE A 151 1.71 0.20 6.86
CA ILE A 151 1.43 -0.19 5.48
C ILE A 151 2.75 -0.21 4.71
N THR A 152 3.04 -1.30 3.99
CA THR A 152 4.27 -1.42 3.21
C THR A 152 4.11 -2.37 2.02
N PHE A 153 5.21 -2.75 1.37
CA PHE A 153 5.24 -3.70 0.26
C PHE A 153 5.00 -5.15 0.72
N ASP A 154 4.52 -6.00 -0.19
CA ASP A 154 4.56 -7.46 -0.01
C ASP A 154 5.92 -8.06 -0.43
N GLU A 155 6.06 -9.39 -0.37
CA GLU A 155 7.29 -10.10 -0.72
C GLU A 155 7.71 -9.95 -2.20
N GLY A 156 6.81 -9.50 -3.05
CA GLY A 156 7.04 -9.25 -4.47
C GLY A 156 7.64 -7.87 -4.74
N GLY A 157 7.57 -6.93 -3.79
CA GLY A 157 8.19 -5.61 -3.91
C GLY A 157 7.74 -4.81 -5.15
N VAL A 158 6.51 -5.03 -5.62
CA VAL A 158 5.85 -4.47 -6.82
C VAL A 158 6.47 -4.83 -8.16
N SER A 159 7.79 -4.69 -8.29
CA SER A 159 8.59 -5.02 -9.47
C SER A 159 9.74 -5.96 -9.15
N GLY A 160 9.79 -6.53 -7.94
CA GLY A 160 10.90 -7.35 -7.48
C GLY A 160 12.08 -6.56 -6.94
N HIS A 161 11.93 -5.25 -6.68
CA HIS A 161 13.04 -4.42 -6.19
C HIS A 161 13.51 -4.94 -4.82
N ILE A 162 14.82 -5.19 -4.68
CA ILE A 162 15.37 -5.88 -3.51
C ILE A 162 15.12 -5.11 -2.20
N ASN A 163 15.29 -3.79 -2.20
CA ASN A 163 15.01 -2.94 -1.03
C ASN A 163 13.54 -2.98 -0.60
N HIS A 164 12.59 -3.04 -1.55
CA HIS A 164 11.16 -3.12 -1.22
C HIS A 164 10.85 -4.45 -0.51
N ARG A 165 11.47 -5.53 -0.99
CA ARG A 165 11.36 -6.88 -0.41
C ARG A 165 12.02 -6.95 0.96
N ALA A 166 13.14 -6.26 1.17
CA ALA A 166 13.80 -6.17 2.47
C ALA A 166 12.94 -5.41 3.49
N VAL A 167 12.32 -4.30 3.11
CA VAL A 167 11.33 -3.59 3.95
C VAL A 167 10.15 -4.49 4.28
N SER A 168 9.60 -5.20 3.29
CA SER A 168 8.50 -6.16 3.50
C SER A 168 8.87 -7.24 4.52
N ALA A 169 10.05 -7.85 4.37
CA ALA A 169 10.54 -8.88 5.28
C ALA A 169 10.68 -8.33 6.71
N ALA A 170 11.27 -7.14 6.87
CA ALA A 170 11.46 -6.52 8.17
C ALA A 170 10.13 -6.24 8.89
N VAL A 171 9.14 -5.65 8.21
CA VAL A 171 7.82 -5.36 8.79
C VAL A 171 7.09 -6.64 9.17
N ARG A 172 7.19 -7.69 8.35
CA ARG A 172 6.57 -8.99 8.63
C ARG A 172 7.09 -9.63 9.91
N TYR A 173 8.37 -9.46 10.25
CA TYR A 173 8.92 -9.95 11.52
C TYR A 173 8.39 -9.16 12.73
N VAL A 174 8.19 -7.84 12.62
CA VAL A 174 7.59 -7.01 13.68
C VAL A 174 6.17 -7.48 14.03
N THR A 175 5.40 -7.96 13.03
CA THR A 175 4.05 -8.47 13.25
C THR A 175 4.00 -9.95 13.62
N PHE A 176 4.87 -10.79 13.07
CA PHE A 176 4.91 -12.24 13.34
C PHE A 176 5.37 -12.58 14.76
N SER A 177 6.30 -11.80 15.30
CA SER A 177 6.78 -11.96 16.68
C SER A 177 5.70 -11.70 17.74
N GLN A 178 4.58 -11.07 17.39
CA GLN A 178 3.38 -11.01 18.24
C GLN A 178 2.67 -12.38 18.35
N TRP A 179 2.71 -13.22 17.31
CA TRP A 179 2.01 -14.51 17.23
C TRP A 179 2.79 -15.66 17.89
N PHE A 180 4.11 -15.69 17.72
CA PHE A 180 4.98 -16.71 18.34
C PHE A 180 4.91 -16.74 19.87
N ARG A 181 4.57 -15.59 20.49
CA ARG A 181 4.44 -15.44 21.95
C ARG A 181 3.13 -16.00 22.53
N TYR A 182 2.07 -16.09 21.72
CA TYR A 182 0.84 -16.80 22.11
C TYR A 182 1.12 -18.30 22.32
N PHE A 183 1.92 -18.89 21.43
CA PHE A 183 2.35 -20.28 21.51
C PHE A 183 3.29 -20.56 22.68
N GLN A 184 4.26 -19.66 22.93
CA GLN A 184 5.25 -19.81 24.02
C GLN A 184 4.61 -19.78 25.42
N LEU A 185 3.45 -19.12 25.59
CA LEU A 185 2.71 -19.08 26.86
C LEU A 185 1.79 -20.30 27.09
N HIS A 186 1.47 -21.07 26.05
CA HIS A 186 0.46 -22.15 26.13
C HIS A 186 1.01 -23.56 25.83
N ILE A 187 2.27 -23.71 25.43
CA ILE A 187 2.92 -25.01 25.25
C ILE A 187 4.33 -24.99 25.85
N PRO A 188 4.66 -25.87 26.80
CA PRO A 188 6.01 -25.96 27.35
C PRO A 188 6.90 -26.70 26.35
N TRP A 189 7.97 -26.06 25.86
CA TRP A 189 9.01 -26.74 25.09
C TRP A 189 10.39 -26.52 25.71
N ASP A 190 11.03 -27.66 25.96
CA ASP A 190 12.41 -27.86 26.35
C ASP A 190 13.23 -28.14 25.10
N SER A 191 13.72 -27.09 24.42
CA SER A 191 14.82 -27.19 23.45
C SER A 191 15.35 -25.80 23.08
N THR A 192 16.64 -25.59 23.33
CA THR A 192 17.33 -24.29 23.27
C THR A 192 17.92 -23.91 21.91
N ASP A 193 17.63 -24.66 20.84
CA ASP A 193 18.50 -24.63 19.66
C ASP A 193 17.88 -23.96 18.42
N GLY A 194 16.85 -23.11 18.56
CA GLY A 194 16.21 -22.49 17.38
C GLY A 194 15.59 -21.10 17.53
N CYS A 195 15.71 -20.43 18.68
CA CYS A 195 15.01 -19.16 18.93
C CYS A 195 15.98 -18.03 19.31
N TYR A 196 16.72 -17.54 18.33
CA TYR A 196 17.31 -16.20 18.39
C TYR A 196 16.58 -15.37 17.34
N PHE A 197 16.22 -14.12 17.67
CA PHE A 197 15.48 -13.15 16.84
C PHE A 197 13.93 -13.22 16.87
N ALA A 198 13.33 -13.40 18.04
CA ALA A 198 12.10 -12.65 18.33
C ALA A 198 12.54 -11.27 18.83
N SER A 199 12.15 -10.18 18.16
CA SER A 199 12.61 -8.83 18.54
C SER A 199 12.19 -8.51 19.98
N GLU A 200 13.06 -7.81 20.72
CA GLU A 200 12.85 -7.38 22.11
C GLU A 200 11.59 -6.50 22.27
N TYR A 201 11.04 -5.99 21.16
CA TYR A 201 9.81 -5.20 21.10
C TYR A 201 8.53 -6.03 21.11
N ALA A 202 8.41 -7.08 20.30
CA ALA A 202 7.25 -7.97 20.39
C ALA A 202 7.23 -8.74 21.72
N MET A 203 8.45 -9.03 22.20
CA MET A 203 8.98 -8.77 23.54
C MET A 203 8.12 -8.16 24.68
N ARG A 204 7.64 -6.94 24.45
CA ARG A 204 7.33 -5.97 25.50
C ARG A 204 5.91 -5.43 25.42
N ASP A 205 5.33 -5.41 24.21
CA ASP A 205 4.03 -4.80 23.95
C ASP A 205 3.02 -5.80 23.35
N LYS A 206 1.88 -6.00 24.03
CA LYS A 206 0.76 -6.83 23.57
C LYS A 206 -0.10 -6.12 22.51
N THR A 207 0.17 -4.85 22.22
CA THR A 207 -0.64 -3.93 21.38
C THR A 207 0.15 -3.33 20.22
N GLY A 208 1.13 -4.06 19.67
CA GLY A 208 1.88 -3.61 18.51
C GLY A 208 0.98 -3.34 17.29
N PRO A 209 1.41 -2.48 16.35
CA PRO A 209 0.58 -2.08 15.21
C PRO A 209 0.24 -3.26 14.31
N VAL A 210 -0.96 -3.21 13.71
CA VAL A 210 -1.33 -4.14 12.64
C VAL A 210 -0.62 -3.73 11.35
N ALA A 211 -0.13 -4.67 10.54
CA ALA A 211 0.48 -4.34 9.26
C ALA A 211 -0.35 -4.82 8.06
N TYR A 212 -0.35 -4.03 7.00
CA TYR A 212 -0.91 -4.36 5.70
C TYR A 212 0.15 -4.24 4.60
N GLU A 213 0.06 -5.11 3.61
CA GLU A 213 0.94 -5.18 2.46
C GLU A 213 0.21 -4.82 1.17
N LEU A 214 0.87 -4.02 0.33
CA LEU A 214 0.43 -3.75 -1.03
C LEU A 214 0.67 -4.97 -1.91
N VAL A 215 -0.40 -5.50 -2.49
CA VAL A 215 -0.34 -6.72 -3.31
C VAL A 215 0.41 -6.47 -4.61
N THR A 216 1.50 -7.20 -4.82
CA THR A 216 2.23 -7.26 -6.08
C THR A 216 1.43 -8.03 -7.12
N THR A 217 1.32 -7.43 -8.31
CA THR A 217 0.62 -8.03 -9.44
C THR A 217 1.52 -8.21 -10.67
N SER A 218 1.11 -9.11 -11.58
CA SER A 218 1.76 -9.31 -12.87
C SER A 218 1.79 -8.04 -13.71
N ILE A 219 2.77 -7.95 -14.63
CA ILE A 219 2.93 -6.80 -15.56
C ILE A 219 1.66 -6.54 -16.36
N LEU A 220 0.95 -7.59 -16.80
CA LEU A 220 -0.29 -7.42 -17.54
C LEU A 220 -1.32 -6.64 -16.72
N ARG A 221 -1.66 -7.13 -15.52
CA ARG A 221 -2.60 -6.48 -14.61
C ARG A 221 -2.10 -5.10 -14.15
N LYS A 222 -0.77 -4.92 -14.06
CA LYS A 222 -0.15 -3.64 -13.73
C LYS A 222 -0.58 -2.53 -14.70
N TYR A 223 -0.68 -2.83 -16.00
CA TYR A 223 -0.92 -1.82 -17.04
C TYR A 223 -2.30 -1.94 -17.74
N THR A 224 -3.18 -2.85 -17.31
CA THR A 224 -4.54 -3.01 -17.83
C THR A 224 -5.63 -2.50 -16.86
N PHE A 225 -5.37 -1.39 -16.18
CA PHE A 225 -6.20 -0.88 -15.07
C PHE A 225 -7.71 -0.76 -15.40
N LEU A 226 -8.07 -0.34 -16.62
CA LEU A 226 -9.47 -0.20 -17.07
C LEU A 226 -10.26 -1.52 -17.01
N PHE A 227 -9.59 -2.66 -17.12
CA PHE A 227 -10.20 -3.99 -17.01
C PHE A 227 -9.92 -4.63 -15.65
N ASP A 228 -8.81 -4.26 -15.00
CA ASP A 228 -8.38 -4.88 -13.76
C ASP A 228 -9.17 -4.41 -12.53
N LEU A 229 -9.65 -3.17 -12.48
CA LEU A 229 -10.49 -2.72 -11.36
C LEU A 229 -11.82 -3.49 -11.29
N PRO A 230 -12.60 -3.65 -12.37
CA PRO A 230 -13.79 -4.50 -12.34
C PRO A 230 -13.50 -5.92 -11.85
N LEU A 231 -12.44 -6.56 -12.36
CA LEU A 231 -12.06 -7.92 -11.97
C LEU A 231 -11.64 -7.99 -10.48
N THR A 232 -10.90 -7.00 -10.01
CA THR A 232 -10.48 -6.92 -8.60
C THR A 232 -11.69 -6.70 -7.68
N THR A 233 -12.65 -5.89 -8.12
CA THR A 233 -13.88 -5.58 -7.37
C THR A 233 -14.75 -6.82 -7.17
N LEU A 234 -14.69 -7.83 -8.06
CA LEU A 234 -15.44 -9.08 -7.89
C LEU A 234 -15.09 -9.79 -6.57
N LYS A 235 -13.84 -9.66 -6.08
CA LYS A 235 -13.43 -10.20 -4.77
C LYS A 235 -14.15 -9.52 -3.59
N PHE A 236 -14.70 -8.33 -3.81
CA PHE A 236 -15.41 -7.52 -2.82
C PHE A 236 -16.92 -7.45 -3.12
N ALA A 237 -17.42 -8.15 -4.14
CA ALA A 237 -18.81 -8.05 -4.58
C ALA A 237 -19.80 -8.48 -3.48
N CYS A 238 -19.52 -9.58 -2.78
CA CYS A 238 -20.34 -10.02 -1.64
C CYS A 238 -20.36 -8.98 -0.51
N ARG A 239 -19.23 -8.30 -0.27
CA ARG A 239 -19.13 -7.21 0.71
C ARG A 239 -19.96 -6.00 0.29
N ALA A 240 -19.94 -5.65 -1.00
CA ALA A 240 -20.76 -4.58 -1.57
C ALA A 240 -22.26 -4.87 -1.42
N ILE A 241 -22.69 -6.08 -1.78
CA ILE A 241 -24.08 -6.52 -1.68
C ILE A 241 -24.53 -6.53 -0.22
N SER A 242 -23.70 -7.07 0.69
CA SER A 242 -23.99 -7.10 2.13
C SER A 242 -24.12 -5.69 2.70
N ALA A 243 -23.20 -4.78 2.35
CA ALA A 243 -23.27 -3.39 2.80
C ALA A 243 -24.52 -2.64 2.29
N LEU A 244 -25.01 -2.98 1.09
CA LEU A 244 -26.16 -2.32 0.47
C LEU A 244 -27.50 -2.84 1.00
N PHE A 245 -27.62 -4.15 1.24
CA PHE A 245 -28.90 -4.80 1.58
C PHE A 245 -29.01 -5.26 3.04
N LEU A 246 -27.87 -5.47 3.72
CA LEU A 246 -27.79 -6.05 5.07
C LEU A 246 -26.76 -5.27 5.93
N PRO A 247 -26.92 -3.95 6.13
CA PRO A 247 -25.90 -3.09 6.76
C PRO A 247 -25.62 -3.43 8.25
N PHE A 248 -26.41 -4.32 8.85
CA PHE A 248 -26.28 -4.75 10.26
C PHE A 248 -25.56 -6.08 10.44
N ILE A 249 -25.21 -6.79 9.35
CA ILE A 249 -24.48 -8.06 9.43
C ILE A 249 -22.98 -7.77 9.57
N GLU A 250 -22.39 -8.26 10.67
CA GLU A 250 -20.94 -8.18 10.89
C GLU A 250 -20.15 -8.87 9.77
N GLU A 251 -18.99 -8.31 9.42
CA GLU A 251 -18.17 -8.77 8.31
C GLU A 251 -17.69 -10.21 8.50
N GLY A 252 -17.89 -11.04 7.48
CA GLY A 252 -17.37 -12.40 7.44
C GLY A 252 -15.84 -12.45 7.55
N PRO A 253 -15.27 -13.52 8.15
CA PRO A 253 -13.84 -13.62 8.44
C PRO A 253 -12.94 -13.51 7.19
N GLU A 254 -13.43 -13.89 6.02
CA GLU A 254 -12.69 -13.83 4.74
C GLU A 254 -12.27 -12.40 4.33
N TYR A 255 -12.95 -11.37 4.87
CA TYR A 255 -12.77 -9.97 4.48
C TYR A 255 -12.03 -9.13 5.52
N ARG A 256 -11.78 -9.67 6.73
CA ARG A 256 -11.12 -8.95 7.83
C ARG A 256 -9.69 -8.48 7.48
N GLY A 257 -9.03 -9.16 6.55
CA GLY A 257 -7.67 -8.86 6.14
C GLY A 257 -7.50 -8.17 4.79
N LYS A 258 -8.57 -7.74 4.10
CA LYS A 258 -8.47 -7.23 2.72
C LYS A 258 -9.04 -5.82 2.58
N ALA A 259 -8.30 -4.94 1.92
CA ALA A 259 -8.75 -3.59 1.60
C ALA A 259 -8.68 -3.32 0.10
N LEU A 260 -9.61 -2.51 -0.42
CA LEU A 260 -9.54 -1.97 -1.78
C LEU A 260 -9.66 -0.45 -1.72
N LEU A 261 -8.62 0.26 -2.12
CA LEU A 261 -8.56 1.72 -2.12
C LEU A 261 -8.52 2.20 -3.57
N VAL A 262 -9.52 2.99 -3.97
CA VAL A 262 -9.67 3.45 -5.35
C VAL A 262 -9.62 4.97 -5.40
N ASN A 263 -8.77 5.50 -6.27
CA ASN A 263 -8.70 6.92 -6.55
C ASN A 263 -9.88 7.35 -7.42
N THR A 264 -10.60 8.36 -6.92
CA THR A 264 -11.46 9.19 -7.78
C THR A 264 -10.59 10.05 -8.69
N TRP A 265 -11.21 10.73 -9.66
CA TRP A 265 -10.47 11.66 -10.51
C TRP A 265 -9.74 12.75 -9.71
N HIS A 266 -10.36 13.28 -8.65
CA HIS A 266 -9.74 14.26 -7.78
C HIS A 266 -8.46 13.72 -7.11
N ARG A 267 -8.53 12.52 -6.53
CA ARG A 267 -7.38 11.87 -5.91
C ARG A 267 -6.29 11.51 -6.92
N TYR A 268 -6.66 11.10 -8.13
CA TYR A 268 -5.70 10.91 -9.22
C TYR A 268 -4.93 12.20 -9.52
N ILE A 269 -5.59 13.35 -9.56
CA ILE A 269 -4.91 14.64 -9.74
C ILE A 269 -3.98 14.95 -8.56
N GLN A 270 -4.36 14.65 -7.32
CA GLN A 270 -3.47 14.79 -6.16
C GLN A 270 -2.25 13.86 -6.26
N THR A 271 -2.42 12.61 -6.69
CA THR A 271 -1.30 11.69 -6.97
C THR A 271 -0.34 12.26 -8.01
N ARG A 272 -0.88 12.89 -9.06
CA ARG A 272 -0.07 13.56 -10.09
C ARG A 272 0.67 14.79 -9.55
N GLN A 273 0.07 15.55 -8.65
CA GLN A 273 0.71 16.69 -7.97
C GLN A 273 1.81 16.22 -7.01
N ALA A 274 1.59 15.11 -6.32
CA ALA A 274 2.60 14.48 -5.47
C ALA A 274 3.83 14.08 -6.29
N PHE A 275 3.63 13.36 -7.40
CA PHE A 275 4.73 13.02 -8.32
C PHE A 275 5.38 14.24 -8.96
N ALA A 276 4.64 15.33 -9.21
CA ALA A 276 5.21 16.59 -9.70
C ALA A 276 6.22 17.23 -8.74
N SER A 277 6.23 16.83 -7.47
CA SER A 277 7.26 17.25 -6.52
C SER A 277 8.60 16.53 -6.75
N HIS A 278 8.60 15.38 -7.42
CA HIS A 278 9.79 14.58 -7.75
C HIS A 278 10.39 14.95 -9.11
N SER A 279 10.78 16.22 -9.26
CA SER A 279 11.37 16.75 -10.50
C SER A 279 12.55 15.92 -11.01
N SER A 280 13.38 15.41 -10.10
CA SER A 280 14.57 14.61 -10.39
C SER A 280 14.28 13.20 -10.90
N GLN A 281 13.03 12.73 -10.76
CA GLN A 281 12.63 11.35 -11.06
C GLN A 281 11.71 11.26 -12.28
N TYR A 282 11.53 12.36 -13.00
CA TYR A 282 10.77 12.38 -14.24
C TYR A 282 11.51 11.67 -15.37
N SER A 283 10.85 10.66 -15.92
CA SER A 283 11.24 9.97 -17.16
C SER A 283 9.99 9.62 -17.97
N TRP A 284 10.20 9.27 -19.25
CA TRP A 284 9.08 8.95 -20.16
C TRP A 284 8.30 7.71 -19.69
N ASP A 285 8.98 6.71 -19.13
CA ASP A 285 8.36 5.50 -18.60
C ASP A 285 7.58 5.79 -17.31
N ARG A 286 8.04 6.73 -16.48
CA ARG A 286 7.27 7.23 -15.33
C ARG A 286 6.03 8.00 -15.75
N TYR A 287 6.09 8.77 -16.85
CA TYR A 287 4.89 9.41 -17.40
C TYR A 287 3.85 8.37 -17.84
N LEU A 288 4.28 7.32 -18.53
CA LEU A 288 3.41 6.22 -18.94
C LEU A 288 2.86 5.46 -17.72
N TYR A 289 3.71 5.21 -16.73
CA TYR A 289 3.33 4.59 -15.46
C TYR A 289 2.22 5.38 -14.77
N MET A 290 2.35 6.70 -14.68
CA MET A 290 1.36 7.55 -14.04
C MET A 290 0.00 7.59 -14.76
N ILE A 291 -0.07 7.13 -16.01
CA ILE A 291 -1.33 7.03 -16.76
C ILE A 291 -1.91 5.62 -16.68
N LEU A 292 -1.07 4.60 -16.89
CA LEU A 292 -1.50 3.22 -17.12
C LEU A 292 -1.39 2.32 -15.90
N SER A 293 -0.54 2.64 -14.93
CA SER A 293 -0.32 1.77 -13.78
C SER A 293 -1.55 1.75 -12.90
N ARG A 294 -2.06 0.55 -12.64
CA ARG A 294 -3.15 0.38 -11.68
C ARG A 294 -2.81 0.93 -10.30
N TYR A 295 -1.55 0.95 -9.87
CA TYR A 295 -1.17 1.44 -8.54
C TYR A 295 -1.35 2.95 -8.36
N VAL A 296 -1.56 3.69 -9.45
CA VAL A 296 -1.93 5.12 -9.41
C VAL A 296 -3.46 5.30 -9.34
N TRP A 297 -4.21 4.28 -9.76
CA TRP A 297 -5.67 4.29 -9.80
C TRP A 297 -6.31 3.56 -8.62
N PHE A 298 -5.73 2.47 -8.15
CA PHE A 298 -6.23 1.69 -7.02
C PHE A 298 -5.18 0.73 -6.43
N ASN A 299 -5.31 0.47 -5.14
CA ASN A 299 -4.51 -0.50 -4.41
C ASN A 299 -5.44 -1.56 -3.81
N ASP A 300 -5.06 -2.83 -3.88
CA ASP A 300 -5.56 -3.84 -2.95
C ASP A 300 -4.49 -4.15 -1.90
N LEU A 301 -4.91 -4.14 -0.64
CA LEU A 301 -4.04 -4.45 0.50
C LEU A 301 -4.47 -5.76 1.13
N LYS A 302 -3.49 -6.48 1.68
CA LYS A 302 -3.69 -7.69 2.48
C LYS A 302 -3.05 -7.50 3.85
N ARG A 303 -3.67 -8.00 4.91
CA ARG A 303 -3.09 -7.99 6.25
C ARG A 303 -1.87 -8.92 6.29
N MET A 304 -0.75 -8.42 6.80
CA MET A 304 0.42 -9.22 7.11
C MET A 304 0.14 -9.96 8.43
N ALA A 305 0.17 -11.29 8.40
CA ALA A 305 -0.30 -12.20 9.46
C ALA A 305 -1.80 -12.52 9.42
N ASP A 306 -2.09 -13.62 8.70
CA ASP A 306 -3.11 -14.63 9.00
C ASP A 306 -2.78 -15.89 8.14
N GLU A 307 -1.57 -16.46 8.29
CA GLU A 307 -1.32 -17.85 7.83
C GLU A 307 -1.86 -18.83 8.87
N GLY A 308 -3.18 -18.80 9.03
CA GLY A 308 -3.97 -19.80 9.74
C GLY A 308 -5.14 -20.34 8.91
N THR A 309 -5.33 -19.84 7.68
CA THR A 309 -6.45 -20.26 6.80
C THR A 309 -6.03 -20.37 5.34
N SER A 310 -4.93 -21.07 5.06
CA SER A 310 -4.73 -21.72 3.77
C SER A 310 -5.06 -23.20 3.95
N GLY A 311 -6.37 -23.50 3.89
CA GLY A 311 -6.88 -24.84 3.58
C GLY A 311 -7.06 -24.98 2.08
#